data_AF-A0A1V0B6K8-F1
#
_entry.id   AF-A0A1V0B6K8-F1
#
_cell.length_a   1.000
_cell.length_b   1.000
_cell.length_c   1.000
_cell.angle_alpha   90.00
_cell.angle_beta   90.00
_cell.angle_gamma   90.00
#
_symmetry.space_group_name_H-M   'P 1'
#
loop_
_entity.id
_entity.type
_entity.pdbx_description
1 polymer ?
#
loop_
_entity_poly.entity_id
_entity_poly.type
_entity_poly.pdbx_seq_one_letter_code
_entity_poly.pdbx_strand_id
1 'polypeptide(L)' 'MGAQKMPSPQDNPFYSGEINGRPYYSCCAYDRVERVRTFSMEQCDAAESLPSIQKTVLQAIKRRRKQLERGLR' A
#
# COMPACT_ATOMS: atom_id res chain seq x y z
N MET A 1 12.67 -5.11 -26.05
CA MET A 1 12.99 -5.49 -24.66
C MET A 1 12.35 -4.43 -23.76
N GLY A 2 11.23 -4.75 -23.11
CA GLY A 2 10.56 -3.78 -22.23
C GLY A 2 11.43 -3.53 -21.02
N ALA A 3 11.85 -2.29 -20.79
CA ALA A 3 12.57 -1.93 -19.58
C ALA A 3 11.66 -2.22 -18.38
N GLN A 4 11.96 -3.27 -17.61
CA GLN A 4 11.34 -3.48 -16.31
C GLN A 4 11.78 -2.31 -15.45
N LYS A 5 10.93 -1.29 -15.36
CA LYS A 5 11.07 -0.17 -14.44
C LYS A 5 11.18 -0.79 -13.05
N MET A 6 12.38 -0.77 -12.47
CA MET A 6 12.57 -1.20 -11.08
C MET A 6 11.58 -0.41 -10.23
N PRO A 7 10.69 -1.06 -9.47
CA PRO A 7 9.70 -0.34 -8.66
C PRO A 7 10.47 0.59 -7.74
N SER A 8 10.26 1.89 -7.91
CA SER A 8 10.85 2.88 -7.02
C SER A 8 10.15 2.74 -5.66
N PRO A 9 10.82 3.00 -4.52
CA PRO A 9 10.20 2.86 -3.20
C PRO A 9 8.84 3.56 -3.07
N GLN A 10 8.72 4.71 -3.72
CA GLN A 10 7.52 5.54 -3.87
C GLN A 10 6.34 4.88 -4.61
N ASP A 11 6.56 3.81 -5.38
CA ASP A 11 5.47 3.01 -5.99
C ASP A 11 4.79 2.10 -4.95
N ASN A 12 5.41 1.88 -3.79
CA ASN A 12 4.81 1.15 -2.68
C ASN A 12 3.94 2.10 -1.82
N PRO A 13 2.62 1.88 -1.70
CA PRO A 13 1.73 2.74 -0.90
C PRO A 13 2.09 2.83 0.60
N PHE A 14 2.88 1.87 1.09
CA PHE A 14 3.39 1.83 2.47
C PHE A 14 4.73 2.54 2.66
N TYR A 15 5.26 3.18 1.63
CA TYR A 15 6.47 3.97 1.70
C TYR A 15 6.26 5.22 2.55
N SER A 16 7.03 5.36 3.64
CA SER A 16 6.92 6.48 4.58
C SER A 16 7.97 7.57 4.37
N GLY A 17 8.94 7.35 3.48
CA GLY A 17 10.03 8.29 3.20
C GLY A 17 11.40 7.63 3.23
N GLU A 18 12.46 8.43 3.34
CA GLU A 18 13.85 7.96 3.35
C GLU A 18 14.58 8.51 4.56
N ILE A 19 15.41 7.69 5.20
CA ILE A 19 16.34 8.11 6.25
C ILE A 19 17.74 7.80 5.75
N ASN A 20 18.59 8.83 5.57
CA ASN A 20 19.95 8.71 5.02
C ASN A 20 20.00 7.96 3.67
N GLY A 21 19.07 8.26 2.76
CA GLY A 21 18.98 7.63 1.43
C GLY A 21 18.55 6.16 1.45
N ARG A 22 18.03 5.66 2.59
CA ARG A 22 17.41 4.34 2.70
C ARG A 22 15.90 4.49 2.84
N PRO A 23 15.10 3.85 1.97
CA PRO A 23 13.65 3.92 2.07
C PRO A 23 13.18 3.22 3.36
N TYR A 24 12.32 3.90 4.11
CA TYR A 24 11.64 3.36 5.28
C TYR A 24 10.16 3.19 4.99
N TYR A 25 9.63 2.04 5.40
CA TYR A 25 8.24 1.65 5.19
C TYR A 25 7.54 1.51 6.53
N SER A 26 6.21 1.63 6.55
CA SER A 26 5.39 1.32 7.72
C SER A 26 5.81 0.00 8.38
N CYS A 27 6.30 0.09 9.63
CA CYS A 27 7.04 -0.96 10.32
C CYS A 27 6.15 -2.12 10.81
N CYS A 28 4.88 -1.83 11.11
CA CYS A 28 3.98 -2.76 11.80
C CYS A 28 2.69 -2.99 11.01
N ALA A 29 2.11 -4.19 11.16
CA ALA A 29 0.84 -4.55 10.55
C ALA A 29 -0.29 -3.56 10.92
N TYR A 30 -0.29 -3.10 12.17
CA TYR A 30 -1.26 -2.12 12.67
C TYR A 30 -1.17 -0.79 11.92
N ASP A 31 0.03 -0.21 11.82
CA ASP A 31 0.29 1.04 11.11
C ASP A 31 -0.11 0.94 9.63
N ARG A 32 0.20 -0.19 8.99
CA ARG A 32 -0.23 -0.47 7.61
C ARG A 32 -1.76 -0.50 7.48
N VAL A 33 -2.46 -1.13 8.42
CA VAL A 33 -3.94 -1.18 8.42
C VAL A 33 -4.55 0.21 8.63
N GLU A 34 -3.96 1.02 9.51
CA GLU A 34 -4.42 2.41 9.73
C GLU A 34 -4.22 3.25 8.48
N ARG A 35 -3.04 3.14 7.86
CA ARG A 35 -2.71 3.87 6.62
C ARG A 35 -3.61 3.48 5.45
N VAL A 36 -4.01 2.21 5.36
CA VAL A 36 -4.96 1.74 4.34
C VAL A 36 -6.31 2.48 4.44
N ARG A 37 -6.72 2.99 5.60
CA ARG A 37 -7.96 3.77 5.72
C ARG A 37 -7.94 5.05 4.90
N THR A 38 -6.76 5.63 4.66
CA THR A 38 -6.60 6.85 3.86
C THR A 38 -6.30 6.56 2.39
N PHE A 39 -6.22 5.30 1.98
CA PHE A 39 -5.88 4.95 0.61
C PHE A 39 -6.99 5.34 -0.38
N SER A 40 -6.56 5.81 -1.54
CA SER A 40 -7.37 5.91 -2.75
C SER A 40 -7.57 4.54 -3.41
N MET A 41 -8.44 4.47 -4.41
CA MET A 41 -8.70 3.22 -5.14
C MET A 41 -7.44 2.71 -5.85
N GLU A 42 -6.67 3.61 -6.46
CA GLU A 42 -5.39 3.29 -7.11
C GLU A 42 -4.36 2.77 -6.12
N GLN A 43 -4.29 3.37 -4.92
CA GLN A 43 -3.39 2.90 -3.86
C GLN A 43 -3.81 1.53 -3.31
N CYS A 44 -5.11 1.23 -3.26
CA CYS A 44 -5.60 -0.10 -2.88
C CYS A 44 -5.18 -1.17 -3.90
N ASP A 45 -5.26 -0.86 -5.19
CA ASP A 45 -4.85 -1.77 -6.27
C ASP A 45 -3.34 -2.04 -6.27
N ALA A 46 -2.55 -0.98 -6.14
CA ALA A 46 -1.09 -1.08 -5.98
C ALA A 46 -0.71 -1.88 -4.74
N ALA A 47 -1.39 -1.67 -3.61
CA ALA A 47 -1.12 -2.38 -2.35
C ALA A 47 -1.52 -3.87 -2.41
N GLU A 48 -2.61 -4.21 -3.12
CA GLU A 48 -3.04 -5.60 -3.33
C GLU A 48 -2.05 -6.37 -4.22
N SER A 49 -1.38 -5.68 -5.13
CA SER A 49 -0.38 -6.25 -6.05
C SER A 49 0.98 -6.52 -5.39
N LEU A 50 1.19 -6.12 -4.13
CA LEU A 50 2.46 -6.34 -3.44
C LEU A 50 2.63 -7.82 -3.03
N PRO A 51 3.75 -8.47 -3.41
CA PRO A 51 4.04 -9.82 -2.97
C PRO A 51 4.28 -9.86 -1.45
N SER A 52 3.93 -10.99 -0.82
CA SER A 52 4.18 -11.24 0.62
C SER A 52 3.52 -10.23 1.58
N ILE A 53 2.38 -9.64 1.19
CA ILE A 53 1.61 -8.79 2.10
C ILE A 53 0.98 -9.61 3.23
N GLN A 54 0.99 -9.06 4.44
CA GLN A 54 0.39 -9.71 5.60
C GLN A 54 -1.13 -9.85 5.41
N LYS A 55 -1.69 -11.00 5.81
CA LYS A 55 -3.14 -11.29 5.64
C LYS A 55 -4.04 -10.22 6.26
N THR A 56 -3.68 -9.68 7.41
CA THR A 56 -4.42 -8.62 8.10
C THR A 56 -4.46 -7.32 7.27
N VAL A 57 -3.34 -6.96 6.65
CA VAL A 57 -3.22 -5.79 5.77
C VAL A 57 -4.00 -6.01 4.47
N LEU A 58 -3.92 -7.20 3.87
CA LEU A 58 -4.69 -7.56 2.68
C LEU A 58 -6.20 -7.44 2.91
N GLN A 59 -6.69 -7.92 4.05
CA GLN A 59 -8.11 -7.79 4.41
C GLN A 59 -8.52 -6.33 4.60
N ALA A 60 -7.66 -5.49 5.19
CA ALA A 60 -7.91 -4.06 5.29
C ALA A 60 -8.00 -3.39 3.91
N ILE A 61 -7.10 -3.73 2.98
CA ILE A 61 -7.08 -3.19 1.61
C ILE A 61 -8.38 -3.54 0.89
N LYS A 62 -8.78 -4.81 0.92
CA LYS A 62 -10.03 -5.28 0.31
C LYS A 62 -11.25 -4.59 0.91
N ARG A 63 -11.27 -4.42 2.23
CA ARG A 63 -12.35 -3.70 2.93
C ARG A 63 -12.41 -2.24 2.50
N ARG A 64 -11.27 -1.55 2.42
CA ARG A 64 -11.21 -0.15 1.98
C ARG A 64 -11.68 0.00 0.54
N ARG A 65 -11.20 -0.86 -0.37
CA ARG A 65 -11.64 -0.89 -1.77
C ARG A 65 -13.16 -1.00 -1.87
N LYS A 66 -13.77 -1.95 -1.15
CA LYS A 66 -15.23 -2.10 -1.10
C LYS A 66 -15.97 -0.88 -0.54
N GLN A 67 -15.37 -0.15 0.40
CA GLN A 67 -15.96 1.10 0.90
C GLN A 67 -15.95 2.19 -0.19
N LEU A 68 -14.82 2.35 -0.87
CA LEU A 68 -14.67 3.30 -1.97
C LEU A 68 -15.62 2.96 -3.15
N GLU A 69 -15.75 1.69 -3.51
CA GLU A 69 -16.70 1.22 -4.54
C GLU A 69 -18.17 1.55 -4.19
N ARG A 70 -18.50 1.53 -2.89
CA ARG A 70 -19.83 1.86 -2.40
C ARG A 70 -20.03 3.36 -2.14
N GLY A 71 -19.02 4.19 -2.40
CA GLY A 71 -19.04 5.62 -2.11
C GLY A 71 -19.03 5.96 -0.61
N LEU A 72 -18.69 5.01 0.27
CA LEU A 72 -18.50 5.27 1.69
C LEU A 72 -17.10 5.88 1.89
N ARG A 73 -17.07 7.14 2.36
CA ARG A 73 -15.83 7.87 2.69
C ARG A 73 -15.08 7.24 3.85
#